data_AF-A0A0F9I0N3-F1
#
_entry.id   AF-A0A0F9I0N3-F1
#
_cell.length_a   1.000
_cell.length_b   1.000
_cell.length_c   1.000
_cell.angle_alpha   90.00
_cell.angle_beta   90.00
_cell.angle_gamma   90.00
#
_symmetry.space_group_name_H-M   'P 1'
#
loop_
_entity.id
_entity.type
_entity.pdbx_description
1 polymer ?
#
loop_
_entity_poly.entity_id
_entity_poly.type
_entity_poly.pdbx_seq_one_letter_code
_entity_poly.pdbx_strand_id
1 'polypeptide(L)'
;MRRTPKWLVDAGDRIVRPPATDGPSMLYYDIETTPQLAYQWGSGKYDTNSLKVVKPRYVASAVYGWEPPTGEPFEQHWVSLDQNPHFKPDHPWTKTRRGIDNWVTGELWHLFNVADITIAHNGKRFDPKRTNARLLVQGVKPYLMPREEKPVEDGEHLQTPAQLKKFKQYTLCINCILCYAACPQ
;
A
#
# COMPACT_ATOMS: atom_id res chain seq x y z
N MET A 1 21.75 10.55 4.97
CA MET A 1 20.43 10.04 4.54
C MET A 1 20.43 9.74 3.05
N ARG A 2 19.81 8.65 2.61
CA ARG A 2 19.58 8.44 1.16
C ARG A 2 18.51 9.42 0.72
N ARG A 3 18.79 10.25 -0.30
CA ARG A 3 17.78 11.12 -0.92
C ARG A 3 16.60 10.28 -1.41
N THR A 4 15.38 10.81 -1.24
CA THR A 4 14.16 10.23 -1.81
C THR A 4 14.35 10.03 -3.32
N PRO A 5 14.13 8.82 -3.86
CA PRO A 5 14.31 8.58 -5.29
C PRO A 5 13.36 9.45 -6.13
N LYS A 6 13.84 9.94 -7.29
CA LYS A 6 13.04 10.77 -8.20
C LYS A 6 11.71 10.11 -8.59
N TRP A 7 11.71 8.82 -8.92
CA TRP A 7 10.49 8.08 -9.26
C TRP A 7 9.43 8.11 -8.16
N LEU A 8 9.85 8.18 -6.88
CA LEU A 8 8.93 8.22 -5.76
C LEU A 8 8.35 9.63 -5.62
N VAL A 9 9.14 10.67 -5.84
CA VAL A 9 8.64 12.06 -5.88
C VAL A 9 7.63 12.22 -7.02
N ASP A 10 8.01 11.82 -8.23
CA ASP A 10 7.19 11.98 -9.44
C ASP A 10 5.86 11.19 -9.36
N ALA A 11 5.85 10.04 -8.68
CA ALA A 11 4.61 9.29 -8.43
C ALA A 11 3.65 10.04 -7.48
N GLY A 12 4.18 10.87 -6.59
CA GLY A 12 3.39 11.66 -5.64
C GLY A 12 2.71 12.87 -6.27
N ASP A 13 3.31 13.44 -7.32
CA ASP A 13 2.77 14.65 -7.99
C ASP A 13 1.46 14.38 -8.75
N ARG A 14 1.13 13.10 -8.97
CA ARG A 14 -0.05 12.67 -9.74
C ARG A 14 -1.22 12.20 -8.89
N ILE A 15 -1.03 11.98 -7.59
CA ILE A 15 -2.08 11.40 -6.78
C ILE A 15 -3.28 12.37 -6.67
N VAL A 16 -4.47 11.81 -6.75
CA VAL A 16 -5.67 12.56 -6.36
C VAL A 16 -5.74 12.56 -4.84
N ARG A 17 -5.79 13.76 -4.24
CA ARG A 17 -5.87 13.95 -2.80
C ARG A 17 -7.30 13.75 -2.30
N PRO A 18 -7.50 13.38 -1.02
CA PRO A 18 -8.84 13.24 -0.45
C PRO A 18 -9.61 14.57 -0.54
N PRO A 19 -10.94 14.51 -0.77
CA PRO A 19 -11.79 15.69 -0.67
C PRO A 19 -11.79 16.23 0.76
N ALA A 20 -12.03 17.54 0.90
CA ALA A 20 -12.21 18.15 2.21
C ALA A 20 -13.52 17.65 2.82
N THR A 21 -13.43 16.89 3.92
CA THR A 21 -14.60 16.42 4.67
C THR A 21 -14.41 16.67 6.16
N ASP A 22 -15.52 16.77 6.91
CA ASP A 22 -15.48 16.87 8.37
C ASP A 22 -15.08 15.54 9.05
N GLY A 23 -15.05 14.45 8.28
CA GLY A 23 -14.73 13.09 8.73
C GLY A 23 -13.31 12.64 8.39
N PRO A 24 -12.97 11.38 8.71
CA PRO A 24 -11.69 10.80 8.29
C PRO A 24 -11.63 10.65 6.76
N SER A 25 -10.45 10.88 6.18
CA SER A 25 -10.17 10.62 4.78
C SER A 25 -10.07 9.11 4.53
N MET A 26 -11.16 8.52 4.04
CA MET A 26 -11.22 7.08 3.77
C MET A 26 -10.85 6.78 2.31
N LEU A 27 -9.81 5.97 2.12
CA LEU A 27 -9.31 5.50 0.84
C LEU A 27 -9.83 4.08 0.59
N TYR A 28 -10.56 3.87 -0.49
CA TYR A 28 -10.85 2.53 -1.01
C TYR A 28 -9.82 2.21 -2.09
N TYR A 29 -9.23 1.02 -2.04
CA TYR A 29 -8.32 0.59 -3.09
C TYR A 29 -8.28 -0.92 -3.22
N ASP A 30 -7.89 -1.37 -4.40
CA ASP A 30 -7.68 -2.77 -4.74
C ASP A 30 -6.45 -2.88 -5.66
N ILE A 31 -5.62 -3.92 -5.48
CA ILE A 31 -4.43 -4.12 -6.31
C ILE A 31 -4.51 -5.40 -7.11
N GLU A 32 -4.02 -5.33 -8.34
CA GLU A 32 -3.82 -6.50 -9.19
C GLU A 32 -2.34 -6.86 -9.27
N THR A 33 -2.06 -8.16 -9.38
CA THR A 33 -0.67 -8.64 -9.37
C THR A 33 -0.32 -9.45 -10.60
N THR A 34 0.92 -9.34 -11.05
CA THR A 34 1.44 -10.16 -12.15
C THR A 34 1.52 -11.63 -11.74
N PRO A 35 1.46 -12.58 -12.68
CA PRO A 35 1.71 -13.99 -12.40
C PRO A 35 3.06 -14.24 -11.72
N GLN A 36 3.10 -15.22 -10.82
CA GLN A 36 4.33 -15.73 -10.20
C GLN A 36 4.82 -16.97 -10.95
N LEU A 37 6.11 -17.02 -11.30
CA LEU A 37 6.72 -18.25 -11.82
C LEU A 37 7.33 -19.02 -10.66
N ALA A 38 6.86 -20.24 -10.41
CA ALA A 38 7.36 -21.08 -9.34
C ALA A 38 7.38 -22.57 -9.75
N TYR A 39 8.32 -23.32 -9.16
CA TYR A 39 8.27 -24.77 -9.15
C TYR A 39 7.28 -25.21 -8.06
N GLN A 40 6.38 -26.12 -8.39
CA GLN A 40 5.33 -26.62 -7.51
C GLN A 40 5.22 -28.14 -7.64
N TRP A 41 4.66 -28.80 -6.62
CA TRP A 41 4.29 -30.21 -6.72
C TRP A 41 3.15 -30.41 -7.74
N GLY A 42 3.01 -31.60 -8.33
CA GLY A 42 2.22 -31.87 -9.55
C GLY A 42 0.81 -31.26 -9.64
N SER A 43 0.41 -30.98 -10.89
CA SER A 43 -0.73 -30.15 -11.34
C SER A 43 -2.11 -30.80 -11.20
N GLY A 44 -2.47 -31.29 -10.00
CA GLY A 44 -3.69 -32.09 -9.81
C GLY A 44 -4.68 -31.65 -8.73
N LYS A 45 -4.34 -30.77 -7.76
CA LYS A 45 -5.27 -30.42 -6.67
C LYS A 45 -5.12 -29.00 -6.11
N TYR A 46 -6.25 -28.53 -5.59
CA TYR A 46 -6.63 -27.21 -5.07
C TYR A 46 -5.75 -26.58 -3.97
N ASP A 47 -4.61 -27.17 -3.60
CA ASP A 47 -3.66 -26.53 -2.70
C ASP A 47 -2.27 -27.08 -2.97
N THR A 48 -1.42 -26.26 -3.59
CA THR A 48 -0.05 -26.67 -3.95
C THR A 48 0.96 -25.73 -3.31
N ASN A 49 1.82 -26.29 -2.46
CA ASN A 49 2.94 -25.53 -1.90
C ASN A 49 3.97 -25.24 -3.00
N SER A 50 4.38 -23.97 -3.11
CA SER A 50 5.50 -23.57 -3.97
C SER A 50 6.81 -24.07 -3.38
N LEU A 51 7.53 -24.92 -4.12
CA LEU A 51 8.87 -25.40 -3.76
C LEU A 51 9.91 -24.29 -3.89
N LYS A 52 9.84 -23.54 -4.99
CA LYS A 52 10.78 -22.46 -5.28
C LYS A 52 10.13 -21.40 -6.16
N VAL A 53 10.22 -20.15 -5.74
CA VAL A 53 9.81 -19.00 -6.55
C VAL A 53 10.96 -18.60 -7.46
N VAL A 54 10.76 -18.72 -8.78
CA VAL A 54 11.72 -18.32 -9.82
C VAL A 54 11.58 -16.84 -10.14
N LYS A 55 10.33 -16.40 -10.37
CA LYS A 55 9.97 -14.99 -10.57
C LYS A 55 8.88 -14.63 -9.57
N PRO A 56 9.13 -13.67 -8.65
CA PRO A 56 8.10 -13.22 -7.74
C PRO A 56 7.01 -12.48 -8.52
N ARG A 57 5.83 -12.41 -7.92
CA ARG A 57 4.74 -11.55 -8.36
C ARG A 57 5.00 -10.09 -7.96
N TYR A 58 4.58 -9.19 -8.84
CA TYR A 58 4.70 -7.73 -8.72
C TYR A 58 3.32 -7.08 -8.72
N VAL A 59 3.21 -5.85 -8.21
CA VAL A 59 1.96 -5.09 -8.29
C VAL A 59 1.83 -4.53 -9.70
N ALA A 60 0.83 -4.99 -10.45
CA ALA A 60 0.62 -4.65 -11.85
C ALA A 60 -0.20 -3.37 -12.00
N SER A 61 -1.20 -3.21 -11.16
CA SER A 61 -2.05 -2.02 -11.13
C SER A 61 -2.72 -1.89 -9.78
N ALA A 62 -3.26 -0.71 -9.53
CA ALA A 62 -4.20 -0.47 -8.46
C ALA A 62 -5.35 0.39 -8.97
N VAL A 63 -6.54 0.11 -8.47
CA VAL A 63 -7.71 0.96 -8.60
C VAL A 63 -7.98 1.57 -7.23
N TYR A 64 -8.32 2.85 -7.19
CA TYR A 64 -8.60 3.52 -5.93
C TYR A 64 -9.63 4.64 -6.09
N GLY A 65 -10.24 5.02 -4.97
CA GLY A 65 -11.13 6.17 -4.88
C GLY A 65 -11.29 6.60 -3.43
N TRP A 66 -11.60 7.87 -3.22
CA TRP A 66 -11.85 8.43 -1.89
C TRP A 66 -13.35 8.35 -1.57
N GLU A 67 -13.69 8.18 -0.29
CA GLU A 67 -15.06 8.40 0.14
C GLU A 67 -15.52 9.81 -0.29
N PRO A 68 -16.58 9.92 -1.09
CA PRO A 68 -17.06 11.21 -1.53
C PRO A 68 -17.82 11.92 -0.39
N PRO A 69 -17.94 13.26 -0.44
CA PRO A 69 -18.92 13.96 0.38
C PRO A 69 -20.32 13.36 0.22
N THR A 70 -21.14 13.45 1.27
CA THR A 70 -22.48 12.86 1.25
C THR A 70 -23.31 13.40 0.09
N GLY A 71 -23.77 12.51 -0.79
CA GLY A 71 -24.58 12.83 -1.96
C GLY A 71 -23.78 13.06 -3.25
N GLU A 72 -22.45 13.08 -3.18
CA GLU A 72 -21.58 13.15 -4.36
C GLU A 72 -21.26 11.75 -4.90
N PRO A 73 -21.01 11.62 -6.23
CA PRO A 73 -20.67 10.33 -6.82
C PRO A 73 -19.28 9.85 -6.39
N PHE A 74 -19.10 8.54 -6.35
CA PHE A 74 -17.80 7.93 -6.12
C PHE A 74 -16.94 8.04 -7.41
N GLU A 75 -15.80 8.71 -7.32
CA GLU A 75 -14.85 8.82 -8.43
C GLU A 75 -13.74 7.77 -8.31
N GLN A 76 -13.51 7.06 -9.41
CA GLN A 76 -12.50 6.01 -9.48
C GLN A 76 -11.29 6.47 -10.29
N HIS A 77 -10.11 6.21 -9.74
CA HIS A 77 -8.82 6.42 -10.37
C HIS A 77 -8.07 5.09 -10.46
N TRP A 78 -7.05 5.03 -11.31
CA TRP A 78 -6.21 3.85 -11.44
C TRP A 78 -4.78 4.22 -11.76
N VAL A 79 -3.87 3.35 -11.32
CA VAL A 79 -2.46 3.39 -11.65
C VAL A 79 -2.02 2.02 -12.15
N SER A 80 -1.24 1.97 -13.23
CA SER A 80 -0.75 0.72 -13.83
C SER A 80 0.72 0.81 -14.26
N LEU A 81 1.35 -0.35 -14.46
CA LEU A 81 2.75 -0.44 -14.87
C LEU A 81 3.08 0.32 -16.17
N ASP A 82 2.15 0.34 -17.13
CA ASP A 82 2.31 0.99 -18.44
C ASP A 82 2.25 2.53 -18.36
N GLN A 83 1.72 3.08 -17.26
CA GLN A 83 1.69 4.52 -17.02
C GLN A 83 2.98 5.06 -16.41
N ASN A 84 3.97 4.20 -16.12
CA ASN A 84 5.23 4.61 -15.53
C ASN A 84 6.08 5.42 -16.54
N PRO A 85 6.27 6.74 -16.35
CA PRO A 85 7.05 7.56 -17.27
C PRO A 85 8.55 7.24 -17.22
N HIS A 86 8.99 6.51 -16.20
CA HIS A 86 10.37 6.02 -16.08
C HIS A 86 10.56 4.63 -16.67
N PHE A 87 9.51 4.03 -17.23
CA PHE A 87 9.65 2.77 -17.94
C PHE A 87 10.49 2.98 -19.20
N LYS A 88 11.64 2.32 -19.20
CA LYS A 88 12.62 2.30 -20.27
C LYS A 88 12.80 0.84 -20.68
N PRO A 89 12.24 0.39 -21.81
CA PRO A 89 12.25 -1.02 -22.22
C PRO A 89 13.66 -1.60 -22.40
N ASP A 90 14.61 -0.74 -22.72
CA ASP A 90 16.03 -1.00 -22.95
C ASP A 90 16.87 -0.91 -21.66
N HIS A 91 16.40 -0.19 -20.65
CA HIS A 91 17.14 0.04 -19.42
C HIS A 91 17.06 -1.16 -18.45
N PRO A 92 18.17 -1.63 -17.87
CA PRO A 92 18.15 -2.79 -16.97
C PRO A 92 17.35 -2.55 -15.68
N TRP A 93 17.31 -1.32 -15.17
CA TRP A 93 16.73 -1.02 -13.86
C TRP A 93 15.22 -1.26 -13.78
N THR A 94 14.48 -0.97 -14.85
CA THR A 94 13.03 -1.20 -14.97
C THR A 94 12.70 -2.70 -15.02
N LYS A 95 13.70 -3.53 -15.29
CA LYS A 95 13.62 -5.00 -15.27
C LYS A 95 14.12 -5.61 -13.95
N THR A 96 14.56 -4.78 -13.00
CA THR A 96 15.02 -5.27 -11.70
C THR A 96 13.84 -5.55 -10.76
N ARG A 97 14.07 -6.43 -9.79
CA ARG A 97 13.14 -6.67 -8.67
C ARG A 97 12.82 -5.40 -7.87
N ARG A 98 13.59 -4.32 -8.01
CA ARG A 98 13.28 -3.02 -7.39
C ARG A 98 12.44 -2.14 -8.30
N GLY A 99 12.82 -1.98 -9.56
CA GLY A 99 12.25 -0.97 -10.44
C GLY A 99 11.03 -1.40 -11.25
N ILE A 100 10.58 -2.65 -11.18
CA ILE A 100 9.51 -3.13 -12.07
C ILE A 100 8.13 -2.57 -11.72
N ASP A 101 7.79 -2.44 -10.43
CA ASP A 101 6.48 -2.00 -9.93
C ASP A 101 6.55 -0.81 -8.98
N ASN A 102 7.73 -0.17 -8.91
CA ASN A 102 7.98 0.97 -8.03
C ASN A 102 7.06 2.15 -8.28
N TRP A 103 6.64 2.37 -9.52
CA TRP A 103 5.71 3.43 -9.87
C TRP A 103 4.35 3.23 -9.19
N VAL A 104 3.73 2.08 -9.42
CA VAL A 104 2.42 1.71 -8.85
C VAL A 104 2.49 1.71 -7.32
N THR A 105 3.51 1.10 -6.74
CA THR A 105 3.65 1.06 -5.27
C THR A 105 4.03 2.41 -4.68
N GLY A 106 4.71 3.28 -5.44
CA GLY A 106 5.04 4.64 -5.03
C GLY A 106 3.80 5.53 -4.95
N GLU A 107 2.91 5.45 -5.93
CA GLU A 107 1.61 6.13 -5.88
C GLU A 107 0.78 5.65 -4.69
N LEU A 108 0.66 4.33 -4.49
CA LEU A 108 0.01 3.76 -3.29
C LEU A 108 0.64 4.26 -1.99
N TRP A 109 1.96 4.40 -1.93
CA TRP A 109 2.65 4.94 -0.75
C TRP A 109 2.20 6.37 -0.44
N HIS A 110 2.05 7.24 -1.44
CA HIS A 110 1.56 8.59 -1.23
C HIS A 110 0.09 8.62 -0.82
N LEU A 111 -0.76 7.80 -1.45
CA LEU A 111 -2.16 7.65 -1.05
C LEU A 111 -2.29 7.21 0.41
N PHE A 112 -1.50 6.22 0.84
CA PHE A 112 -1.51 5.75 2.23
C PHE A 112 -1.03 6.81 3.22
N ASN A 113 -0.13 7.71 2.83
CA ASN A 113 0.35 8.79 3.71
C ASN A 113 -0.67 9.91 3.91
N VAL A 114 -1.66 10.04 3.03
CA VAL A 114 -2.71 11.07 3.14
C VAL A 114 -4.06 10.49 3.56
N ALA A 115 -4.20 9.16 3.63
CA ALA A 115 -5.39 8.48 4.13
C ALA A 115 -5.37 8.38 5.66
N ASP A 116 -6.51 8.65 6.29
CA ASP A 116 -6.72 8.31 7.71
C ASP A 116 -7.10 6.84 7.86
N ILE A 117 -7.88 6.33 6.90
CA ILE A 117 -8.38 4.95 6.88
C ILE A 117 -8.20 4.39 5.47
N THR A 118 -7.58 3.22 5.35
CA THR A 118 -7.48 2.49 4.09
C THR A 118 -8.39 1.26 4.12
N ILE A 119 -9.22 1.09 3.10
CA ILE A 119 -10.18 0.01 2.94
C ILE A 119 -9.79 -0.78 1.68
N ALA A 120 -9.57 -2.09 1.83
CA ALA A 120 -9.18 -2.98 0.73
C ALA A 120 -9.88 -4.33 0.84
N HIS A 121 -10.11 -5.00 -0.30
CA HIS A 121 -10.67 -6.33 -0.34
C HIS A 121 -9.69 -7.33 0.28
N ASN A 122 -10.04 -7.96 1.42
CA ASN A 122 -9.14 -8.90 2.10
C ASN A 122 -7.78 -8.27 2.53
N GLY A 123 -7.81 -6.97 2.89
CA GLY A 123 -6.62 -6.22 3.28
C GLY A 123 -5.82 -6.80 4.46
N LYS A 124 -6.44 -7.62 5.33
CA LYS A 124 -5.71 -8.33 6.41
C LYS A 124 -4.68 -9.32 5.86
N ARG A 125 -4.91 -9.90 4.67
CA ARG A 125 -4.07 -10.97 4.10
C ARG A 125 -3.28 -10.53 2.87
N PHE A 126 -3.78 -9.57 2.09
CA PHE A 126 -3.24 -9.31 0.76
C PHE A 126 -2.70 -7.89 0.56
N ASP A 127 -3.53 -6.91 0.21
CA ASP A 127 -3.08 -5.68 -0.47
C ASP A 127 -2.08 -4.85 0.33
N PRO A 128 -2.36 -4.43 1.58
CA PRO A 128 -1.42 -3.65 2.37
C PRO A 128 -0.11 -4.42 2.60
N LYS A 129 -0.20 -5.73 2.86
CA LYS A 129 0.97 -6.58 3.09
C LYS A 129 1.82 -6.72 1.83
N ARG A 130 1.18 -6.85 0.67
CA ARG A 130 1.86 -6.96 -0.62
C ARG A 130 2.52 -5.65 -0.98
N THR A 131 1.81 -4.53 -0.93
CA THR A 131 2.35 -3.19 -1.20
C THR A 131 3.53 -2.87 -0.26
N ASN A 132 3.38 -3.08 1.04
CA ASN A 132 4.46 -2.85 2.01
C ASN A 132 5.68 -3.74 1.76
N ALA A 133 5.49 -5.02 1.40
CA ALA A 133 6.59 -5.90 1.06
C ALA A 133 7.34 -5.43 -0.20
N ARG A 134 6.64 -4.85 -1.18
CA ARG A 134 7.29 -4.28 -2.39
C ARG A 134 8.05 -3.00 -2.07
N LEU A 135 7.46 -2.09 -1.29
CA LEU A 135 8.12 -0.87 -0.82
C LEU A 135 9.42 -1.18 -0.07
N LEU A 136 9.41 -2.19 0.81
CA LEU A 136 10.62 -2.67 1.50
C LEU A 136 11.71 -3.12 0.52
N VAL A 137 11.36 -3.88 -0.52
CA VAL A 137 12.32 -4.33 -1.54
C VAL A 137 12.91 -3.14 -2.31
N GLN A 138 12.10 -2.11 -2.55
CA GLN A 138 12.51 -0.86 -3.21
C GLN A 138 13.35 0.05 -2.31
N GLY A 139 13.47 -0.27 -1.02
CA GLY A 139 14.21 0.53 -0.04
C GLY A 139 13.41 1.71 0.51
N VAL A 140 12.09 1.70 0.33
CA VAL A 140 11.17 2.64 0.97
C VAL A 140 10.75 2.07 2.32
N LYS A 141 10.77 2.91 3.35
CA LYS A 141 10.35 2.54 4.70
C LYS A 141 8.81 2.49 4.75
N PRO A 142 8.19 1.35 5.09
CA PRO A 142 6.73 1.20 5.09
C PRO A 142 6.07 1.66 6.40
N TYR A 143 6.76 2.51 7.17
CA TYR A 143 6.30 3.01 8.47
C TYR A 143 6.27 4.53 8.46
N LEU A 144 5.46 5.11 9.35
CA LEU A 144 5.29 6.56 9.48
C LEU A 144 6.65 7.22 9.59
N MET A 145 7.00 8.01 8.58
CA MET A 145 8.12 8.93 8.64
C MET A 145 7.54 10.30 8.95
N PRO A 146 7.87 10.90 10.11
CA PRO A 146 7.46 12.25 10.44
C PRO A 146 7.79 13.20 9.29
N ARG A 147 6.88 14.12 8.97
CA ARG A 147 7.11 15.15 7.93
C ARG A 147 8.29 16.05 8.29
N GLU A 148 8.47 16.29 9.58
CA GLU A 148 9.61 17.01 10.16
C GLU A 148 10.41 16.01 11.01
N GLU A 149 11.70 15.85 10.69
CA GLU A 149 12.59 15.00 11.47
C GLU A 149 12.83 15.64 12.84
N LYS A 150 12.48 14.90 13.90
CA LYS A 150 12.76 15.28 15.28
C LYS A 150 14.05 14.57 15.73
N PRO A 151 15.11 15.30 16.11
CA PRO A 151 16.31 14.72 16.72
C PRO A 151 15.96 13.85 17.93
N VAL A 152 16.77 12.82 18.19
CA VAL A 152 16.53 11.90 19.32
C VAL A 152 16.66 12.65 20.65
N GLU A 153 17.56 13.64 20.72
CA GLU A 153 17.71 14.52 21.89
C GLU A 153 16.45 15.33 22.25
N ASP A 154 15.59 15.64 21.27
CA ASP A 154 14.34 16.39 21.51
C ASP A 154 13.22 15.51 22.09
N GLY A 155 13.48 14.21 22.29
CA GLY A 155 12.57 13.25 22.89
C GLY A 155 11.43 12.78 21.97
N GLU A 156 10.53 11.97 22.52
CA GLU A 156 9.46 11.31 21.75
C GLU A 156 8.44 12.30 21.17
N HIS A 157 7.70 11.87 20.14
CA HIS A 157 6.56 12.63 19.63
C HIS A 157 5.41 12.53 20.62
N LEU A 158 5.01 13.66 21.20
CA LEU A 158 3.92 13.72 22.15
C LEU A 158 2.58 13.70 21.42
N GLN A 159 1.73 12.77 21.80
CA GLN A 159 0.37 12.67 21.31
C GLN A 159 -0.60 13.15 22.39
N THR A 160 -1.55 14.01 22.02
CA THR A 160 -2.55 14.50 22.97
C THR A 160 -3.56 13.41 23.31
N PRO A 161 -4.19 13.45 24.50
CA PRO A 161 -5.26 12.52 24.86
C PRO A 161 -6.42 12.52 23.85
N ALA A 162 -6.74 13.67 23.24
CA ALA A 162 -7.77 13.78 22.21
C ALA A 162 -7.38 13.04 20.92
N GLN A 163 -6.11 13.15 20.49
CA GLN A 163 -5.57 12.38 19.36
C GLN A 163 -5.56 10.89 19.68
N LEU A 164 -5.09 10.49 20.87
CA LEU A 164 -5.10 9.09 21.32
C LEU A 164 -6.51 8.51 21.30
N LYS A 165 -7.49 9.25 21.82
CA LYS A 165 -8.89 8.82 21.87
C LYS A 165 -9.47 8.47 20.50
N LYS A 166 -9.06 9.16 19.43
CA LYS A 166 -9.57 8.90 18.07
C LYS A 166 -9.25 7.49 17.56
N PHE A 167 -8.05 6.97 17.84
CA PHE A 167 -7.63 5.67 17.29
C PHE A 167 -7.44 4.56 18.33
N LYS A 168 -7.37 4.89 19.63
CA LYS A 168 -7.15 3.91 20.72
C LYS A 168 -8.06 2.69 20.59
N GLN A 169 -9.35 2.89 20.34
CA GLN A 169 -10.31 1.79 20.20
C GLN A 169 -9.95 0.77 19.10
N TYR A 170 -9.35 1.23 17.99
CA TYR A 170 -8.96 0.36 16.88
C TYR A 170 -7.66 -0.40 17.15
N THR A 171 -6.82 0.10 18.07
CA THR A 171 -5.56 -0.55 18.47
C THR A 171 -5.72 -1.64 19.52
N LEU A 172 -6.89 -1.75 20.15
CA LEU A 172 -7.15 -2.72 21.22
C LEU A 172 -7.39 -4.15 20.71
N CYS A 173 -7.24 -4.40 19.42
CA CYS A 173 -7.33 -5.74 18.86
C CYS A 173 -6.18 -6.62 19.36
N ILE A 174 -6.48 -7.60 20.23
CA ILE A 174 -5.52 -8.59 20.72
C ILE A 174 -5.29 -9.75 19.74
N ASN A 175 -5.81 -9.64 18.51
CA ASN A 175 -5.76 -10.68 17.49
C ASN A 175 -6.26 -12.06 17.98
N CYS A 176 -7.32 -12.08 18.80
CA CYS A 176 -7.92 -13.31 19.32
C CYS A 176 -8.74 -14.10 18.27
N ILE A 177 -9.02 -13.51 17.11
CA ILE A 177 -9.78 -14.12 16.00
C ILE A 177 -11.26 -14.43 16.34
N LEU A 178 -11.75 -14.14 17.55
CA LEU A 178 -13.14 -14.37 17.96
C LEU A 178 -14.17 -13.67 17.05
N CYS A 179 -13.84 -12.49 16.54
CA CYS A 179 -14.70 -11.78 15.59
C CYS A 179 -14.89 -12.53 14.25
N TYR A 180 -13.93 -13.36 13.84
CA TYR A 180 -14.09 -14.24 12.67
C TYR A 180 -14.97 -15.45 12.99
N ALA A 181 -14.85 -16.02 14.19
CA ALA A 181 -15.69 -17.15 14.61
C ALA A 181 -17.15 -16.75 14.87
N ALA A 182 -17.37 -15.49 15.28
CA ALA A 182 -18.69 -14.91 15.46
C ALA A 182 -19.31 -14.37 14.17
N CYS A 183 -18.56 -14.29 13.07
CA CYS A 183 -19.05 -13.79 11.79
C CYS A 183 -19.93 -14.88 11.13
N PRO A 184 -21.24 -14.64 10.93
CA PRO A 184 -22.17 -15.65 10.43
C PRO A 184 -22.11 -15.85 8.91
N GLN A 185 -20.97 -15.56 8.28
CA GLN A 185 -20.74 -15.93 6.88
C GLN A 185 -20.90 -17.42 6.68
#